data_AF-I8UGX6-F1
#
_entry.id   AF-I8UGX6-F1
#
_cell.length_a   1.000
_cell.length_b   1.000
_cell.length_c   1.000
_cell.angle_alpha   90.00
_cell.angle_beta   90.00
_cell.angle_gamma   90.00
#
_symmetry.space_group_name_H-M   'P 1'
#
loop_
_entity.id
_entity.type
_entity.pdbx_description
1 polymer ?
#
loop_
_entity_poly.entity_id
_entity_poly.type
_entity_poly.pdbx_seq_one_letter_code
_entity_poly.pdbx_strand_id
1 'polypeptide(L)'
;MKFKVEFILSIIGTVLFGLLSLGSIAFVSLFRLFLHNEMDNRSFKTPEDAQRFDIASQTFLSLVVVSIIATIIGIVLCVMLKKEKGIMASSIVAIVISGISLLWLISVIPAALLLIASIMALSRRNKQSDARIEESF
;
A
#
# COMPACT_ATOMS: atom_id res chain seq x y z
N MET A 1 -11.96 23.85 -8.24
CA MET A 1 -10.55 23.35 -8.23
C MET A 1 -10.24 22.26 -7.17
N LYS A 2 -11.14 21.93 -6.23
CA LYS A 2 -10.83 21.15 -5.01
C LYS A 2 -10.61 19.63 -5.18
N PHE A 3 -11.07 19.00 -6.27
CA PHE A 3 -10.84 17.56 -6.51
C PHE A 3 -9.42 17.20 -6.95
N LYS A 4 -8.63 18.18 -7.44
CA LYS A 4 -7.35 17.90 -8.09
C LYS A 4 -6.32 17.34 -7.12
N VAL A 5 -6.22 17.90 -5.92
CA VAL A 5 -5.14 17.55 -4.98
C VAL A 5 -5.30 16.13 -4.44
N GLU A 6 -6.47 15.76 -3.91
CA GLU A 6 -6.73 14.41 -3.38
C GLU A 6 -6.54 13.32 -4.45
N PHE A 7 -7.04 13.58 -5.67
CA PHE A 7 -6.93 12.66 -6.78
C PHE A 7 -5.47 12.50 -7.22
N ILE A 8 -4.71 13.60 -7.31
CA ILE A 8 -3.28 13.56 -7.64
C ILE A 8 -2.49 12.83 -6.54
N LEU A 9 -2.74 13.09 -5.26
CA LEU A 9 -2.06 12.37 -4.17
C LEU A 9 -2.40 10.87 -4.18
N SER A 10 -3.66 10.51 -4.44
CA SER A 10 -4.07 9.11 -4.54
C SER A 10 -3.38 8.42 -5.71
N ILE A 11 -3.27 9.07 -6.88
CA ILE A 11 -2.53 8.53 -8.03
C ILE A 11 -1.06 8.36 -7.69
N ILE A 12 -0.40 9.39 -7.16
CA ILE A 12 1.03 9.34 -6.84
C ILE A 12 1.31 8.23 -5.81
N GLY A 13 0.51 8.16 -4.74
CA GLY A 13 0.63 7.10 -3.73
C GLY A 13 0.43 5.70 -4.31
N THR A 14 -0.58 5.54 -5.18
CA THR A 14 -0.86 4.26 -5.86
C THR A 14 0.27 3.85 -6.80
N VAL A 15 0.80 4.79 -7.58
CA VAL A 15 1.92 4.54 -8.50
C VAL A 15 3.18 4.17 -7.74
N LEU A 16 3.48 4.85 -6.63
CA LEU A 16 4.61 4.51 -5.76
C LEU A 16 4.45 3.12 -5.13
N PHE A 17 3.25 2.75 -4.65
CA PHE A 17 2.98 1.40 -4.18
C PHE A 17 3.11 0.35 -5.30
N GLY A 18 2.66 0.67 -6.51
CA GLY A 18 2.83 -0.20 -7.68
C GLY A 18 4.30 -0.39 -8.04
N LEU A 19 5.11 0.67 -8.04
CA LEU A 19 6.55 0.58 -8.24
C LEU A 19 7.23 -0.24 -7.14
N LEU A 20 6.84 -0.01 -5.88
CA LEU A 20 7.34 -0.78 -4.73
C LEU A 20 7.00 -2.27 -4.88
N SER A 21 5.78 -2.57 -5.34
CA SER A 21 5.33 -3.95 -5.57
C SER A 21 6.13 -4.63 -6.67
N LEU A 22 6.30 -3.97 -7.83
CA LEU A 22 7.13 -4.49 -8.92
C LEU A 22 8.59 -4.68 -8.50
N GLY A 23 9.16 -3.69 -7.79
CA GLY A 23 10.52 -3.77 -7.24
C GLY A 23 10.66 -4.93 -6.24
N SER A 24 9.67 -5.14 -5.38
CA SER A 24 9.66 -6.23 -4.40
C SER A 24 9.54 -7.60 -5.08
N ILE A 25 8.74 -7.73 -6.14
CA ILE A 25 8.62 -8.97 -6.93
C ILE A 25 9.94 -9.29 -7.64
N ALA A 26 10.56 -8.29 -8.28
CA ALA A 26 11.84 -8.45 -8.94
C ALA A 26 12.94 -8.82 -7.93
N PHE A 27 12.96 -8.15 -6.77
CA PHE A 27 13.89 -8.46 -5.69
C PHE A 27 13.70 -9.88 -5.16
N VAL A 28 12.47 -10.32 -4.87
CA VAL A 28 12.21 -11.70 -4.42
C VAL A 28 12.61 -12.73 -5.46
N SER A 29 12.41 -12.44 -6.75
CA SER A 29 12.79 -13.35 -7.84
C SER A 29 14.31 -13.46 -7.98
N LEU A 30 15.03 -12.33 -7.95
CA LEU A 30 16.49 -12.29 -7.97
C LEU A 30 17.09 -12.92 -6.71
N PHE A 31 16.48 -12.66 -5.56
CA PHE A 31 16.88 -13.27 -4.29
C PHE A 31 16.73 -14.78 -4.39
N ARG A 32 15.57 -15.31 -4.80
CA ARG A 32 15.36 -16.76 -5.00
C ARG A 32 16.35 -17.37 -5.99
N LEU A 33 16.68 -16.68 -7.07
CA LEU A 33 17.67 -17.15 -8.05
C LEU A 33 19.08 -17.21 -7.44
N PHE A 34 19.48 -16.16 -6.74
CA PHE A 34 20.75 -16.12 -6.01
C PHE A 34 20.84 -17.27 -5.01
N LEU A 35 19.73 -17.55 -4.31
CA LEU A 35 19.65 -18.60 -3.32
C LEU A 35 19.69 -20.00 -3.89
N HIS A 36 19.05 -20.22 -5.04
CA HIS A 36 19.15 -21.49 -5.73
C HIS A 36 20.62 -21.79 -6.08
N ASN A 37 21.35 -20.78 -6.57
CA ASN A 37 22.77 -20.90 -6.89
C ASN A 37 23.67 -21.03 -5.64
N GLU A 38 23.35 -20.33 -4.55
CA GLU A 38 24.15 -20.36 -3.32
C GLU A 38 23.92 -21.66 -2.54
N MET A 39 22.70 -22.23 -2.55
CA MET A 39 22.40 -23.53 -1.94
C MET A 39 23.08 -24.68 -2.68
N ASP A 40 23.22 -24.60 -4.01
CA ASP A 40 24.00 -25.58 -4.78
C ASP A 40 25.51 -25.46 -4.50
N ASN A 41 26.00 -24.27 -4.13
CA ASN A 41 27.43 -24.04 -3.86
C ASN A 41 27.84 -24.14 -2.38
N ARG A 42 26.92 -23.94 -1.43
CA ARG A 42 27.18 -23.96 0.01
C ARG A 42 25.95 -24.49 0.75
N SER A 43 26.00 -25.77 1.08
CA SER A 43 25.18 -26.36 2.15
C SER A 43 25.27 -25.46 3.39
N PHE A 44 24.12 -24.99 3.90
CA PHE A 44 24.04 -24.13 5.09
C PHE A 44 24.98 -24.68 6.18
N LYS A 45 26.02 -23.91 6.53
CA LYS A 45 27.08 -24.38 7.43
C LYS A 45 26.61 -24.51 8.87
N THR A 46 25.55 -23.80 9.24
CA THR A 46 24.92 -23.90 10.56
C THR A 46 23.39 -23.80 10.47
N PRO A 47 22.66 -24.45 11.40
CA PRO A 47 21.20 -24.33 11.47
C PRO A 47 20.70 -22.91 11.82
N GLU A 48 21.54 -22.07 12.44
CA GLU A 48 21.21 -20.67 12.71
C GLU A 48 21.17 -19.82 11.43
N ASP A 49 22.08 -20.08 10.48
CA ASP A 49 22.09 -19.39 9.19
C ASP A 49 20.84 -19.73 8.38
N ALA A 50 20.39 -20.99 8.43
CA ALA A 50 19.15 -21.42 7.79
C ALA A 50 17.91 -20.74 8.41
N GLN A 51 17.86 -20.58 9.74
CA GLN A 51 16.73 -19.91 10.40
C GLN A 51 16.65 -18.41 10.10
N ARG A 52 17.77 -17.69 10.20
CA ARG A 52 17.80 -16.24 9.87
C ARG A 52 17.39 -16.01 8.43
N PHE A 53 17.81 -16.92 7.57
CA PHE A 53 17.50 -16.91 6.16
C PHE A 53 16.01 -17.15 5.89
N ASP A 54 15.39 -18.12 6.54
CA ASP A 54 13.96 -18.40 6.43
C ASP A 54 13.10 -17.21 6.89
N ILE A 55 13.48 -16.60 8.02
CA ILE A 55 12.81 -15.41 8.57
C ILE A 55 12.89 -14.24 7.57
N ALA A 56 14.06 -14.00 6.98
CA ALA A 56 14.22 -12.96 5.98
C ALA A 56 13.34 -13.22 4.76
N SER A 57 13.34 -14.44 4.23
CA SER A 57 12.55 -14.81 3.05
C SER A 57 11.03 -14.65 3.28
N GLN A 58 10.53 -15.04 4.45
CA GLN A 58 9.12 -14.89 4.82
C GLN A 58 8.75 -13.42 5.02
N THR A 59 9.63 -12.63 5.63
CA THR A 59 9.43 -11.18 5.79
C THR A 59 9.33 -10.47 4.44
N PHE A 60 10.18 -10.82 3.47
CA PHE A 60 10.08 -10.25 2.13
C PHE A 60 8.84 -10.72 1.36
N LEU A 61 8.44 -11.98 1.49
CA LEU A 61 7.20 -12.48 0.87
C LEU A 61 5.95 -11.78 1.41
N SER A 62 5.86 -11.62 2.73
CA SER A 62 4.75 -10.88 3.36
C SER A 62 4.71 -9.41 2.90
N LEU A 63 5.87 -8.76 2.77
CA LEU A 63 5.96 -7.41 2.20
C LEU A 63 5.40 -7.33 0.77
N VAL A 64 5.73 -8.30 -0.09
CA VAL A 64 5.18 -8.36 -1.46
C VAL A 64 3.67 -8.44 -1.43
N VAL A 65 3.10 -9.34 -0.64
CA VAL A 65 1.63 -9.52 -0.54
C VAL A 65 0.96 -8.22 -0.07
N VAL A 66 1.48 -7.60 0.98
CA VAL A 66 0.95 -6.33 1.51
C VAL A 66 1.04 -5.22 0.46
N SER A 67 2.14 -5.11 -0.29
CA SER A 67 2.31 -4.11 -1.34
C SER A 67 1.31 -4.26 -2.49
N ILE A 68 1.00 -5.50 -2.89
CA ILE A 68 0.03 -5.79 -3.96
C ILE A 68 -1.37 -5.37 -3.50
N ILE A 69 -1.75 -5.76 -2.29
CA ILE A 69 -3.06 -5.40 -1.70
C ILE A 69 -3.19 -3.88 -1.60
N ALA A 70 -2.17 -3.20 -1.10
CA ALA A 70 -2.14 -1.73 -1.01
C ALA A 70 -2.27 -1.07 -2.39
N THR A 71 -1.62 -1.62 -3.41
CA THR A 71 -1.74 -1.13 -4.80
C THR A 71 -3.17 -1.26 -5.33
N ILE A 72 -3.80 -2.44 -5.17
CA ILE A 72 -5.18 -2.67 -5.60
C ILE A 72 -6.14 -1.67 -4.94
N ILE A 73 -5.95 -1.42 -3.64
CA ILE A 73 -6.81 -0.54 -2.87
C ILE A 73 -6.57 0.93 -3.22
N GLY A 74 -5.33 1.31 -3.51
CA GLY A 74 -5.02 2.62 -4.10
C GLY A 74 -5.75 2.85 -5.43
N ILE A 75 -5.76 1.83 -6.31
CA ILE A 75 -6.50 1.88 -7.59
C ILE A 75 -8.00 2.03 -7.34
N VAL A 76 -8.58 1.23 -6.43
CA VAL A 76 -10.00 1.31 -6.07
C VAL A 76 -10.33 2.70 -5.53
N LEU A 77 -9.49 3.27 -4.66
CA LEU A 77 -9.65 4.62 -4.12
C LEU A 77 -9.64 5.66 -5.25
N CYS A 78 -8.69 5.60 -6.18
CA CYS A 78 -8.64 6.47 -7.35
C CYS A 78 -9.94 6.42 -8.18
N VAL A 79 -10.46 5.21 -8.43
CA VAL A 79 -11.70 5.01 -9.21
C VAL A 79 -12.92 5.54 -8.46
N MET A 80 -13.02 5.30 -7.15
CA MET A 80 -14.11 5.77 -6.29
C MET A 80 -14.09 7.30 -6.16
N LEU A 81 -12.91 7.91 -6.02
CA LEU A 81 -12.74 9.37 -6.02
C LEU A 81 -13.22 10.00 -7.34
N LYS A 82 -13.02 9.33 -8.47
CA LYS A 82 -13.50 9.80 -9.78
C LYS A 82 -15.02 9.70 -9.93
N LYS A 83 -15.66 8.69 -9.33
CA LYS A 83 -17.10 8.42 -9.49
C LYS A 83 -17.98 8.98 -8.37
N GLU A 84 -17.38 9.56 -7.32
CA GLU A 84 -18.01 10.01 -6.07
C GLU A 84 -18.84 8.96 -5.30
N LYS A 85 -18.89 7.72 -5.78
CA LYS A 85 -19.62 6.61 -5.15
C LYS A 85 -18.66 5.83 -4.26
N GLY A 86 -19.11 5.43 -3.06
CA GLY A 86 -18.38 4.52 -2.18
C GLY A 86 -17.13 5.10 -1.49
N ILE A 87 -16.89 6.41 -1.57
CA ILE A 87 -15.70 7.08 -0.99
C ILE A 87 -15.46 6.69 0.47
N MET A 88 -16.52 6.58 1.29
CA MET A 88 -16.38 6.27 2.71
C MET A 88 -15.73 4.91 2.96
N ALA A 89 -16.23 3.86 2.29
CA ALA A 89 -15.70 2.51 2.45
C ALA A 89 -14.25 2.42 1.93
N SER A 90 -13.97 2.99 0.74
CA SER A 90 -12.62 2.98 0.17
C SER A 90 -11.61 3.77 1.00
N SER A 91 -12.00 4.92 1.55
CA SER A 91 -11.12 5.75 2.38
C SER A 91 -10.79 5.07 3.71
N ILE A 92 -11.74 4.42 4.36
CA ILE A 92 -11.50 3.72 5.63
C ILE A 92 -10.51 2.57 5.40
N VAL A 93 -10.75 1.75 4.38
CA VAL A 93 -9.86 0.62 4.04
C VAL A 93 -8.46 1.12 3.70
N ALA A 94 -8.36 2.20 2.91
CA ALA A 94 -7.09 2.82 2.57
C ALA A 94 -6.35 3.40 3.77
N ILE A 95 -7.05 3.98 4.76
CA ILE A 95 -6.47 4.46 6.02
C ILE A 95 -5.89 3.29 6.82
N VAL A 96 -6.66 2.20 7.00
CA VAL A 96 -6.20 1.02 7.76
C VAL A 96 -4.93 0.45 7.14
N ILE A 97 -4.92 0.28 5.81
CA ILE A 97 -3.78 -0.33 5.11
C ILE A 97 -2.58 0.59 5.08
N SER A 98 -2.78 1.89 4.91
CA SER A 98 -1.69 2.86 4.99
C SER A 98 -1.12 2.91 6.42
N GLY A 99 -1.98 2.82 7.45
CA GLY A 99 -1.56 2.73 8.85
C GLY A 99 -0.74 1.47 9.13
N ILE A 100 -1.19 0.31 8.65
CA ILE A 100 -0.42 -0.93 8.74
C ILE A 100 0.92 -0.78 7.99
N SER A 101 0.90 -0.24 6.77
CA SER A 101 2.10 -0.06 5.94
C SER A 101 3.12 0.91 6.55
N LEU A 102 2.68 1.86 7.38
CA LEU A 102 3.58 2.76 8.12
C LEU A 102 4.36 2.04 9.23
N LEU A 103 3.77 1.01 9.85
CA LEU A 103 4.45 0.22 10.89
C LEU A 103 5.68 -0.53 10.34
N TRP A 104 5.71 -0.82 9.05
CA TRP A 104 6.79 -1.58 8.42
C TRP A 104 7.99 -0.71 8.02
N LEU A 105 7.92 0.62 8.18
CA LEU A 105 8.96 1.64 7.87
C LEU A 105 9.54 1.64 6.43
N ILE A 106 9.26 0.63 5.62
CA ILE A 106 9.76 0.45 4.25
C ILE A 106 8.90 1.23 3.24
N SER A 107 7.64 1.51 3.57
CA SER A 107 6.66 2.16 2.70
C SER A 107 6.15 3.51 3.22
N VAL A 108 6.95 4.24 4.01
CA VAL A 108 6.50 5.45 4.71
C VAL A 108 5.97 6.53 3.78
N ILE A 109 6.71 6.85 2.71
CA ILE A 109 6.34 7.91 1.76
C ILE A 109 5.03 7.57 1.02
N PRO A 110 4.90 6.41 0.34
CA PRO A 110 3.64 6.07 -0.34
C PRO A 110 2.47 5.92 0.62
N ALA A 111 2.68 5.34 1.80
CA ALA A 111 1.62 5.18 2.80
C ALA A 111 1.14 6.53 3.34
N ALA A 112 2.05 7.47 3.62
CA ALA A 112 1.68 8.80 4.10
C ALA A 112 0.83 9.57 3.08
N LEU A 113 1.21 9.54 1.79
CA LEU A 113 0.46 10.19 0.72
C LEU A 113 -0.95 9.63 0.57
N LEU A 114 -1.08 8.30 0.62
CA LEU A 114 -2.35 7.60 0.46
C LEU A 114 -3.26 7.80 1.69
N LEU A 115 -2.67 7.87 2.89
CA LEU A 115 -3.36 8.20 4.14
C LEU A 115 -3.90 9.63 4.12
N ILE A 116 -3.08 10.61 3.73
CA ILE A 116 -3.51 12.02 3.60
C ILE A 116 -4.65 12.16 2.60
N ALA A 117 -4.53 11.53 1.42
CA ALA A 117 -5.58 11.54 0.41
C ALA A 117 -6.89 10.93 0.94
N SER A 118 -6.80 9.83 1.67
CA SER A 118 -7.97 9.14 2.21
C SER A 118 -8.69 9.94 3.30
N ILE A 119 -7.94 10.59 4.20
CA ILE A 119 -8.50 11.46 5.24
C ILE A 119 -9.18 12.69 4.64
N MET A 120 -8.55 13.35 3.67
CA MET A 120 -9.16 14.51 3.00
C MET A 120 -10.45 14.12 2.27
N ALA A 121 -10.44 13.00 1.56
CA ALA A 121 -11.61 12.48 0.86
C ALA A 121 -12.77 12.18 1.81
N LEU A 122 -12.47 11.60 2.98
CA LEU A 122 -13.46 11.29 4.02
C LEU A 122 -14.03 12.56 4.65
N SER A 123 -13.16 13.50 5.01
CA SER A 123 -13.55 14.81 5.58
C SER A 123 -14.46 15.60 4.63
N ARG A 124 -14.16 15.60 3.33
CA ARG A 124 -15.01 16.26 2.32
C ARG A 124 -16.39 15.63 2.22
N ARG A 125 -16.47 14.30 2.23
CA ARG A 125 -17.76 13.60 2.18
C ARG A 125 -18.63 13.96 3.39
N ASN A 126 -18.04 13.99 4.59
CA ASN A 126 -18.79 14.39 5.78
C ASN A 126 -19.33 15.81 5.64
N LYS A 127 -18.49 16.77 5.21
CA LYS A 127 -18.92 18.16 5.01
C LYS A 127 -20.04 18.33 3.98
N GLN A 128 -20.04 17.53 2.90
CA GLN A 128 -21.12 17.52 1.90
C GLN A 128 -22.39 16.86 2.42
N SER A 129 -22.27 15.88 3.32
CA SER A 129 -23.42 15.25 3.98
C SER A 129 -24.11 16.24 4.91
N ASP A 130 -23.34 16.96 5.72
CA ASP A 130 -23.87 17.93 6.69
C ASP A 130 -24.61 19.09 5.99
N ALA A 131 -24.04 19.61 4.90
CA ALA A 131 -24.68 20.67 4.11
C ALA A 131 -26.02 20.25 3.47
N ARG A 132 -26.18 18.99 3.07
CA ARG A 132 -27.47 18.49 2.53
C ARG A 132 -28.54 18.33 3.60
N ILE A 133 -28.14 18.12 4.86
CA ILE A 133 -29.08 18.02 5.97
C ILE A 133 -29.63 19.41 6.28
N GLU A 134 -28.80 20.45 6.27
CA GLU A 134 -29.23 21.84 6.49
C GLU A 134 -30.21 22.37 5.43
N GLU A 135 -30.08 21.96 4.16
CA GLU A 135 -31.02 22.35 3.08
C GLU A 135 -32.36 21.59 3.12
N SER A 136 -32.52 20.61 4.02
CA SER A 136 -33.73 19.79 4.14
C SER A 136 -34.67 20.19 5.29
N PHE A 137 -34.34 21.28 6.00
CA PHE A 137 -35.15 21.92 7.05
C PHE A 137 -35.60 23.32 6.59
#